data_AF-M1ESV8-F1
#
_entry.id   AF-M1ESV8-F1
#
_cell.length_a   1.000
_cell.length_b   1.000
_cell.length_c   1.000
_cell.angle_alpha   90.00
_cell.angle_beta   90.00
_cell.angle_gamma   90.00
#
_symmetry.space_group_name_H-M   'P 1'
#
loop_
_entity.id
_entity.type
_entity.pdbx_description
1 polymer ?
#
loop_
_entity_poly.entity_id
_entity_poly.type
_entity_poly.pdbx_seq_one_letter_code
_entity_poly.pdbx_strand_id
1 'polypeptide(L)'
;GQEALSQTTISWTPFQESSEYIISCHPVGTDEEPLQFRVPGTSASATLTGLTRGATYNIIVEALKDQKRHKVREEVVTVGNSVDQGLNQPTDDSCFDPYTVSHYAVGEEWERLSESGFKLSCQCLGFGSGHFRCDSSKWCHDNGVNYKIGEKWDRQGENGQMMSCTCLGNGKGEFKCDPHEATCYDDGKTYHVGEQWQKEYLGAICSCTCFGGQRGWRCDNCRRPGAEPGHEGSTGHYNQYSQRYHQRTNTNVNCPIECFMPLDVQADRDDSR
;
A
#
# COMPACT_ATOMS: atom_id res chain seq x y z
N GLY A 1 -28.94 -20.22 -0.02
CA GLY A 1 -28.13 -20.82 1.04
C GLY A 1 -27.38 -21.98 0.43
N GLN A 2 -26.07 -21.85 0.26
CA GLN A 2 -25.20 -22.93 -0.21
C GLN A 2 -24.71 -23.65 1.05
N GLU A 3 -25.09 -24.92 1.22
CA GLU A 3 -24.54 -25.76 2.29
C GLU A 3 -23.02 -25.86 2.08
N ALA A 4 -22.25 -25.37 3.05
CA ALA A 4 -20.80 -25.47 3.03
C ALA A 4 -20.42 -26.96 3.08
N LEU A 5 -19.85 -27.46 2.00
CA LEU A 5 -19.30 -28.81 1.94
C LEU A 5 -18.20 -28.93 3.01
N SER A 6 -18.29 -29.92 3.88
CA SER A 6 -17.25 -30.26 4.85
C SER A 6 -15.98 -30.69 4.10
N GLN A 7 -14.87 -30.07 4.47
CA GLN A 7 -13.55 -30.30 3.89
C GLN A 7 -12.58 -30.73 4.99
N THR A 8 -11.77 -31.74 4.73
CA THR A 8 -10.71 -32.20 5.63
C THR A 8 -9.49 -32.55 4.79
N THR A 9 -8.32 -32.03 5.16
CA THR A 9 -7.07 -32.27 4.41
C THR A 9 -6.22 -33.28 5.16
N ILE A 10 -5.69 -34.27 4.44
CA ILE A 10 -4.73 -35.24 4.96
C ILE A 10 -3.45 -35.18 4.14
N SER A 11 -2.31 -35.19 4.83
CA SER A 11 -0.97 -35.19 4.23
C SER A 11 -0.16 -36.39 4.69
N TRP A 12 0.72 -36.89 3.82
CA TRP A 12 1.57 -38.03 4.09
C TRP A 12 2.95 -37.86 3.43
N THR A 13 3.93 -38.62 3.92
CA THR A 13 5.25 -38.68 3.29
C THR A 13 5.17 -39.51 2.00
N PRO A 14 5.63 -39.00 0.85
CA PRO A 14 5.62 -39.76 -0.40
C PRO A 14 6.37 -41.09 -0.28
N PHE A 15 5.71 -42.17 -0.70
CA PHE A 15 6.25 -43.51 -0.80
C PHE A 15 6.97 -43.68 -2.14
N GLN A 16 8.20 -44.21 -2.12
CA GLN A 16 9.02 -44.35 -3.32
C GLN A 16 8.43 -45.35 -4.31
N GLU A 17 8.37 -44.94 -5.58
CA GLU A 17 7.87 -45.76 -6.70
C GLU A 17 6.40 -46.19 -6.55
N SER A 18 5.58 -45.44 -5.80
CA SER A 18 4.13 -45.66 -5.80
C SER A 18 3.51 -45.24 -7.12
N SER A 19 2.64 -46.08 -7.70
CA SER A 19 1.86 -45.71 -8.89
C SER A 19 0.69 -44.77 -8.54
N GLU A 20 0.05 -45.01 -7.39
CA GLU A 20 -1.09 -44.23 -6.89
C GLU A 20 -1.26 -44.41 -5.38
N TYR A 21 -2.04 -43.55 -4.75
CA TYR A 21 -2.51 -43.75 -3.38
C TYR A 21 -4.01 -43.95 -3.35
N ILE A 22 -4.44 -44.81 -2.43
CA ILE A 22 -5.84 -45.04 -2.09
C ILE A 22 -6.07 -44.51 -0.69
N ILE A 23 -7.08 -43.66 -0.54
CA ILE A 23 -7.47 -43.07 0.73
C ILE A 23 -8.85 -43.62 1.09
N SER A 24 -8.94 -44.35 2.20
CA SER A 24 -10.17 -44.99 2.68
C SER A 24 -10.62 -44.32 3.98
N CYS A 25 -11.82 -43.76 4.01
CA CYS A 25 -12.41 -43.09 5.16
C CYS A 25 -13.49 -43.99 5.76
N HIS A 26 -13.19 -44.66 6.87
CA HIS A 26 -14.12 -45.55 7.56
C HIS A 26 -14.86 -44.75 8.63
N PRO A 27 -16.19 -44.58 8.55
CA PRO A 27 -16.92 -43.90 9.61
C PRO A 27 -16.84 -44.71 10.90
N VAL A 28 -16.63 -44.02 12.02
CA VAL A 28 -16.43 -44.61 13.34
C VAL A 28 -17.75 -44.53 14.10
N GLY A 29 -18.26 -45.69 14.53
CA GLY A 29 -19.51 -45.78 15.29
C GLY A 29 -20.77 -45.92 14.43
N THR A 30 -20.63 -45.96 13.10
CA THR A 30 -21.68 -46.39 12.17
C THR A 30 -21.16 -47.55 11.33
N ASP A 31 -22.06 -48.41 10.84
CA ASP A 31 -21.74 -49.57 10.00
C ASP A 31 -21.82 -49.22 8.49
N GLU A 32 -21.51 -47.96 8.15
CA GLU A 32 -21.56 -47.46 6.78
C GLU A 32 -20.31 -47.87 5.99
N GLU A 33 -20.46 -48.04 4.67
CA GLU A 33 -19.33 -48.38 3.79
C GLU A 33 -18.28 -47.25 3.74
N PRO A 34 -16.98 -47.59 3.68
CA PRO A 34 -15.93 -46.60 3.67
C PRO A 34 -15.87 -45.85 2.34
N LEU A 35 -15.75 -44.52 2.42
CA LEU A 35 -15.51 -43.66 1.26
C LEU A 35 -14.08 -43.85 0.77
N GLN A 36 -13.91 -44.06 -0.54
CA GLN A 36 -12.58 -44.26 -1.13
C GLN A 36 -12.26 -43.21 -2.19
N PHE A 37 -11.04 -42.68 -2.11
CA PHE A 37 -10.49 -41.72 -3.06
C PHE A 37 -9.17 -42.23 -3.62
N ARG A 38 -8.87 -41.88 -4.87
CA ARG A 38 -7.63 -42.23 -5.56
C ARG A 38 -6.89 -40.97 -5.95
N VAL A 39 -5.60 -40.91 -5.64
CA VAL A 39 -4.74 -39.78 -6.01
C VAL A 39 -3.45 -40.25 -6.67
N PRO A 40 -2.83 -39.44 -7.54
CA PRO A 40 -1.59 -39.79 -8.23
C PRO A 40 -0.46 -40.19 -7.27
N GLY A 41 0.41 -41.11 -7.67
CA GLY A 41 1.55 -41.59 -6.87
C GLY A 41 2.62 -40.52 -6.56
N THR A 42 2.54 -39.36 -7.20
CA THR A 42 3.36 -38.17 -6.91
C THR A 42 2.76 -37.28 -5.82
N SER A 43 1.56 -37.58 -5.33
CA SER A 43 0.86 -36.76 -4.35
C SER A 43 1.43 -36.96 -2.95
N ALA A 44 1.48 -35.87 -2.18
CA ALA A 44 1.85 -35.87 -0.76
C ALA A 44 0.68 -35.43 0.16
N SER A 45 -0.46 -35.05 -0.43
CA SER A 45 -1.66 -34.64 0.30
C SER A 45 -2.92 -34.81 -0.56
N ALA A 46 -4.06 -34.84 0.10
CA ALA A 46 -5.37 -34.81 -0.52
C ALA A 46 -6.37 -34.05 0.35
N THR A 47 -7.26 -33.33 -0.34
CA THR A 47 -8.44 -32.72 0.27
C THR A 47 -9.63 -33.66 0.12
N LEU A 48 -10.18 -34.11 1.24
CA LEU A 48 -11.36 -34.96 1.32
C LEU A 48 -12.60 -34.08 1.45
N THR A 49 -13.50 -34.19 0.48
CA THR A 49 -14.78 -33.49 0.46
C THR A 49 -15.93 -34.49 0.54
N GLY A 50 -17.07 -34.07 1.06
CA GLY A 50 -18.26 -34.93 1.17
C GLY A 50 -18.27 -35.88 2.37
N LEU A 51 -17.42 -35.65 3.38
CA LEU A 51 -17.51 -36.33 4.68
C LEU A 51 -18.62 -35.72 5.53
N THR A 52 -19.32 -36.49 6.36
CA THR A 52 -20.42 -35.98 7.20
C THR A 52 -19.89 -35.09 8.33
N ARG A 53 -20.40 -33.86 8.44
CA ARG A 53 -20.06 -32.94 9.54
C ARG A 53 -20.56 -33.50 10.88
N GLY A 54 -19.71 -33.44 11.90
CA GLY A 54 -19.89 -34.02 13.23
C GLY A 54 -19.50 -35.50 13.33
N ALA A 55 -19.25 -36.19 12.20
CA ALA A 55 -18.90 -37.60 12.21
C ALA A 55 -17.39 -37.81 12.33
N THR A 56 -17.01 -38.90 12.99
CA THR A 56 -15.61 -39.33 13.13
C THR A 56 -15.30 -40.37 12.07
N TYR A 57 -14.15 -40.25 11.41
CA TYR A 57 -13.68 -41.19 10.39
C TYR A 57 -12.26 -41.68 10.74
N ASN A 58 -12.00 -42.98 10.58
CA ASN A 58 -10.66 -43.53 10.51
C ASN A 58 -10.18 -43.51 9.05
N ILE A 59 -9.29 -42.57 8.74
CA ILE A 59 -8.78 -42.31 7.40
C ILE A 59 -7.46 -43.07 7.23
N ILE A 60 -7.40 -43.95 6.23
CA ILE A 60 -6.24 -44.79 5.92
C ILE A 60 -5.72 -44.43 4.53
N VAL A 61 -4.44 -44.09 4.42
CA VAL A 61 -3.75 -43.85 3.15
C VAL A 61 -2.83 -45.02 2.84
N GLU A 62 -3.05 -45.65 1.70
CA GLU A 62 -2.26 -46.78 1.21
C GLU A 62 -1.61 -46.43 -0.13
N ALA A 63 -0.28 -46.55 -0.22
CA ALA A 63 0.45 -46.50 -1.48
C ALA A 63 0.29 -47.84 -2.23
N LEU A 64 0.02 -47.78 -3.52
CA LEU A 64 0.09 -48.92 -4.42
C LEU A 64 1.46 -48.96 -5.09
N LYS A 65 2.21 -50.04 -4.84
CA LYS A 65 3.48 -50.35 -5.51
C LYS A 65 3.45 -51.82 -5.91
N ASP A 66 3.71 -52.12 -7.18
CA ASP A 66 3.74 -53.50 -7.70
C ASP A 66 2.50 -54.34 -7.33
N GLN A 67 1.31 -53.75 -7.46
CA GLN A 67 0.01 -54.34 -7.04
C GLN A 67 -0.12 -54.64 -5.55
N LYS A 68 0.85 -54.24 -4.73
CA LYS A 68 0.85 -54.36 -3.28
C LYS A 68 0.48 -53.03 -2.63
N ARG A 69 -0.39 -53.10 -1.64
CA ARG A 69 -0.78 -51.95 -0.81
C ARG A 69 0.16 -51.82 0.37
N HIS A 70 0.62 -50.60 0.59
CA HIS A 70 1.48 -50.22 1.70
C HIS A 70 0.82 -49.10 2.48
N LYS A 71 0.41 -49.36 3.72
CA LYS A 71 -0.16 -48.32 4.58
C LYS A 71 0.90 -47.27 4.89
N VAL A 72 0.66 -46.03 4.46
CA VAL A 72 1.56 -44.88 4.63
C VAL A 72 1.10 -43.99 5.77
N ARG A 73 -0.22 -43.88 5.97
CA ARG A 73 -0.81 -43.08 7.06
C ARG A 73 -2.13 -43.71 7.52
N GLU A 74 -2.43 -43.57 8.80
CA GLU A 74 -3.73 -43.88 9.39
C GLU A 74 -4.01 -42.84 10.47
N GLU A 75 -5.18 -42.20 10.41
CA GLU A 75 -5.53 -41.09 11.30
C GLU A 75 -7.04 -41.02 11.53
N VAL A 76 -7.44 -40.84 12.80
CA VAL A 76 -8.84 -40.70 13.17
C VAL A 76 -9.19 -39.21 13.26
N VAL A 77 -10.12 -38.75 12.43
CA VAL A 77 -10.50 -37.34 12.33
C VAL A 77 -12.00 -37.17 12.57
N THR A 78 -12.37 -36.24 13.44
CA THR A 78 -13.77 -35.82 13.61
C THR A 78 -14.03 -34.59 12.76
N VAL A 79 -14.87 -34.76 11.74
CA VAL A 79 -15.12 -33.75 10.71
C VAL A 79 -15.97 -32.64 11.30
N GLY A 80 -15.37 -31.50 11.65
CA GLY A 80 -16.13 -30.32 12.09
C GLY A 80 -16.44 -30.22 13.59
N ASN A 81 -15.45 -30.49 14.44
CA ASN A 81 -15.34 -29.89 15.77
C ASN A 81 -13.89 -29.46 16.01
N SER A 82 -13.47 -28.33 15.43
CA SER A 82 -12.25 -27.63 15.85
C SER A 82 -12.59 -26.82 17.11
N VAL A 83 -12.65 -27.51 18.25
CA VAL A 83 -12.47 -26.91 19.57
C VAL A 83 -11.34 -27.69 20.24
N ASP A 84 -10.24 -26.99 20.48
CA ASP A 84 -9.01 -27.47 21.11
C ASP A 84 -9.22 -28.24 22.41
N GLN A 85 -8.43 -29.31 22.56
CA GLN A 85 -7.77 -29.82 23.79
C GLN A 85 -7.27 -31.23 23.48
N GLY A 86 -5.99 -31.61 23.50
CA GLY A 86 -4.75 -30.96 23.88
C GLY A 86 -3.75 -32.08 24.14
N LEU A 87 -2.72 -32.22 23.30
CA LEU A 87 -1.52 -33.00 23.59
C LEU A 87 -0.33 -32.33 22.89
N ASN A 88 0.41 -31.53 23.65
CA ASN A 88 1.82 -31.16 23.48
C ASN A 88 2.47 -31.47 22.11
N GLN A 89 1.99 -30.80 21.07
CA GLN A 89 2.85 -30.32 20.01
C GLN A 89 2.73 -28.80 20.10
N PRO A 90 3.82 -28.02 19.96
CA PRO A 90 3.62 -26.63 19.58
C PRO A 90 2.78 -26.71 18.32
N THR A 91 1.52 -26.25 18.37
CA THR A 91 0.84 -25.84 17.15
C THR A 91 1.79 -24.83 16.58
N ASP A 92 2.54 -25.23 15.55
CA ASP A 92 3.36 -24.32 14.78
C ASP A 92 2.34 -23.43 14.07
N ASP A 93 1.83 -22.45 14.81
CA ASP A 93 0.91 -21.44 14.36
C ASP A 93 1.75 -20.54 13.44
N SER A 94 2.06 -21.08 12.27
CA SER A 94 2.89 -20.44 11.27
C SER A 94 1.99 -19.99 10.13
N CYS A 95 2.26 -18.79 9.64
CA CYS A 95 1.57 -18.23 8.50
C CYS A 95 2.31 -18.66 7.23
N PHE A 96 1.58 -19.21 6.27
CA PHE A 96 2.14 -19.56 4.97
C PHE A 96 1.80 -18.49 3.94
N ASP A 97 2.82 -17.88 3.35
CA ASP A 97 2.66 -16.97 2.22
C ASP A 97 2.82 -17.76 0.90
N PRO A 98 1.75 -17.96 0.10
CA PRO A 98 1.83 -18.68 -1.16
C PRO A 98 2.63 -17.93 -2.24
N TYR A 99 2.85 -16.62 -2.10
CA TYR A 99 3.57 -15.83 -3.09
C TYR A 99 5.08 -16.03 -2.98
N THR A 100 5.61 -15.99 -1.75
CA THR A 100 7.04 -16.23 -1.50
C THR A 100 7.34 -17.72 -1.27
N VAL A 101 6.30 -18.54 -1.06
CA VAL A 101 6.41 -19.96 -0.70
C VAL A 101 7.22 -20.12 0.59
N SER A 102 6.88 -19.32 1.60
CA SER A 102 7.58 -19.25 2.88
C SER A 102 6.63 -19.42 4.05
N HIS A 103 7.15 -19.98 5.13
CA HIS A 103 6.48 -20.02 6.43
C HIS A 103 7.06 -18.95 7.35
N TYR A 104 6.19 -18.30 8.12
CA TYR A 104 6.50 -17.24 9.06
C TYR A 104 5.95 -17.57 10.43
N ALA A 105 6.72 -17.37 11.49
CA ALA A 105 6.25 -17.60 12.86
C ALA A 105 5.27 -16.50 13.29
N VAL A 106 4.38 -16.77 14.28
CA VAL A 106 3.52 -15.72 14.86
C VAL A 106 4.35 -14.53 15.32
N GLY A 107 3.92 -13.33 14.93
CA GLY A 107 4.59 -12.06 15.23
C GLY A 107 5.69 -11.69 14.24
N GLU A 108 6.11 -12.61 13.37
CA GLU A 108 7.08 -12.30 12.32
C GLU A 108 6.46 -11.37 11.27
N GLU A 109 7.28 -10.41 10.83
CA GLU A 109 6.92 -9.44 9.79
C GLU A 109 7.78 -9.67 8.56
N TRP A 110 7.16 -9.62 7.38
CA TRP A 110 7.86 -9.74 6.11
C TRP A 110 7.31 -8.77 5.08
N GLU A 111 8.07 -8.62 3.99
CA GLU A 111 7.68 -7.77 2.88
C GLU A 111 7.38 -8.62 1.65
N ARG A 112 6.27 -8.31 0.97
CA ARG A 112 5.94 -8.94 -0.31
C ARG A 112 5.41 -7.92 -1.31
N LEU A 113 5.28 -8.34 -2.56
CA LEU A 113 4.54 -7.60 -3.57
C LEU A 113 3.09 -8.11 -3.61
N SER A 114 2.16 -7.19 -3.79
CA SER A 114 0.79 -7.51 -4.20
C SER A 114 0.75 -7.94 -5.67
N GLU A 115 -0.35 -8.53 -6.09
CA GLU A 115 -0.60 -8.92 -7.50
C GLU A 115 -0.48 -7.74 -8.47
N SER A 116 -0.79 -6.54 -8.01
CA SER A 116 -0.70 -5.29 -8.77
C SER A 116 0.64 -4.55 -8.60
N GLY A 117 1.63 -5.13 -7.91
CA GLY A 117 2.99 -4.57 -7.79
C GLY A 117 3.21 -3.59 -6.64
N PHE A 118 2.21 -3.36 -5.78
CA PHE A 118 2.39 -2.60 -4.54
C PHE A 118 3.20 -3.39 -3.53
N LYS A 119 4.21 -2.77 -2.92
CA LYS A 119 4.97 -3.34 -1.81
C LYS A 119 4.14 -3.29 -0.53
N LEU A 120 3.99 -4.43 0.13
CA LEU A 120 3.20 -4.60 1.35
C LEU A 120 4.09 -5.06 2.50
N SER A 121 3.78 -4.58 3.70
CA SER A 121 4.28 -5.11 4.97
C SER A 121 3.25 -6.08 5.51
N CYS A 122 3.64 -7.33 5.73
CA CYS A 122 2.81 -8.39 6.27
C CYS A 122 3.25 -8.75 7.68
N GLN A 123 2.31 -9.20 8.51
CA GLN A 123 2.57 -9.71 9.85
C GLN A 123 1.75 -10.97 10.09
N CYS A 124 2.42 -12.02 10.59
CA CYS A 124 1.77 -13.25 10.99
C CYS A 124 1.05 -13.03 12.32
N LEU A 125 -0.27 -13.21 12.33
CA LEU A 125 -1.08 -13.08 13.53
C LEU A 125 -1.38 -14.45 14.17
N GLY A 126 -1.34 -15.52 13.37
CA GLY A 126 -1.61 -16.87 13.82
C GLY A 126 -3.11 -17.13 13.97
N PHE A 127 -3.58 -17.25 15.21
CA PHE A 127 -4.94 -17.65 15.60
C PHE A 127 -5.27 -19.13 15.32
N GLY A 128 -4.26 -20.00 15.29
CA GLY A 128 -4.41 -21.44 15.03
C GLY A 128 -4.82 -21.79 13.60
N SER A 129 -4.89 -20.80 12.71
CA SER A 129 -5.24 -20.94 11.29
C SER A 129 -4.16 -20.40 10.34
N GLY A 130 -3.05 -19.88 10.88
CA GLY A 130 -2.00 -19.26 10.07
C GLY A 130 -2.43 -17.93 9.44
N HIS A 131 -3.36 -17.20 10.07
CA HIS A 131 -3.88 -15.94 9.56
C HIS A 131 -2.80 -14.84 9.62
N PHE A 132 -2.63 -14.11 8.53
CA PHE A 132 -1.74 -12.96 8.45
C PHE A 132 -2.41 -11.76 7.81
N ARG A 133 -1.96 -10.56 8.19
CA ARG A 133 -2.43 -9.29 7.63
C ARG A 133 -1.31 -8.65 6.84
N CYS A 134 -1.66 -8.03 5.71
CA CYS A 134 -0.74 -7.21 4.93
C CYS A 134 -1.33 -5.82 4.71
N ASP A 135 -0.50 -4.78 4.83
CA ASP A 135 -0.89 -3.41 4.52
C ASP A 135 0.29 -2.59 3.98
N SER A 136 -0.03 -1.41 3.44
CA SER A 136 0.94 -0.45 2.92
C SER A 136 1.42 0.53 3.99
N SER A 137 1.32 0.19 5.29
CA SER A 137 1.67 1.10 6.36
C SER A 137 3.11 1.61 6.29
N LYS A 138 4.03 0.81 5.76
CA LYS A 138 5.47 1.12 5.65
C LYS A 138 5.93 1.59 4.26
N TRP A 139 5.01 1.66 3.29
CA TRP A 139 5.35 1.83 1.88
C TRP A 139 4.35 2.75 1.17
N CYS A 140 4.86 3.68 0.38
CA CYS A 140 4.09 4.49 -0.55
C CYS A 140 4.31 3.98 -1.97
N HIS A 141 3.31 4.17 -2.83
CA HIS A 141 3.43 3.80 -4.23
C HIS A 141 3.05 4.99 -5.11
N ASP A 142 3.94 5.35 -6.02
CA ASP A 142 3.72 6.42 -6.99
C ASP A 142 4.35 6.02 -8.34
N ASN A 143 3.59 6.19 -9.43
CA ASN A 143 4.01 5.89 -10.80
C ASN A 143 4.73 4.53 -11.01
N GLY A 144 4.25 3.47 -10.35
CA GLY A 144 4.83 2.12 -10.49
C GLY A 144 6.07 1.88 -9.62
N VAL A 145 6.52 2.88 -8.85
CA VAL A 145 7.67 2.79 -7.94
C VAL A 145 7.18 2.73 -6.49
N ASN A 146 7.82 1.89 -5.68
CA ASN A 146 7.53 1.76 -4.25
C ASN A 146 8.59 2.49 -3.44
N TYR A 147 8.14 3.38 -2.56
CA TYR A 147 8.98 4.23 -1.70
C TYR A 147 8.78 3.86 -0.25
N LYS A 148 9.87 3.74 0.51
CA LYS A 148 9.80 3.45 1.95
C LYS A 148 9.48 4.73 2.73
N ILE A 149 8.86 4.61 3.91
CA ILE A 149 8.63 5.78 4.79
C ILE A 149 9.92 6.61 4.94
N GLY A 150 9.78 7.92 4.78
CA GLY A 150 10.87 8.89 4.88
C GLY A 150 11.67 9.08 3.60
N GLU A 151 11.51 8.20 2.60
CA GLU A 151 12.09 8.43 1.28
C GLU A 151 11.43 9.62 0.59
N LYS A 152 12.24 10.32 -0.20
CA LYS A 152 11.85 11.45 -1.02
C LYS A 152 12.13 11.19 -2.47
N TRP A 153 11.25 11.65 -3.34
CA TRP A 153 11.41 11.56 -4.78
C TRP A 153 10.81 12.78 -5.46
N ASP A 154 11.32 13.08 -6.64
CA ASP A 154 10.81 14.16 -7.45
C ASP A 154 9.90 13.60 -8.53
N ARG A 155 8.79 14.30 -8.77
CA ARG A 155 7.83 13.95 -9.80
C ARG A 155 7.32 15.21 -10.49
N GLN A 156 6.87 15.03 -11.73
CA GLN A 156 6.15 16.08 -12.43
C GLN A 156 4.67 16.02 -12.04
N GLY A 157 4.14 17.11 -11.51
CA GLY A 157 2.72 17.28 -11.21
C GLY A 157 1.87 17.34 -12.48
N GLU A 158 0.55 17.26 -12.33
CA GLU A 158 -0.41 17.24 -13.44
C GLU A 158 -0.31 18.46 -14.37
N ASN A 159 0.08 19.61 -13.81
CA ASN A 159 0.29 20.88 -14.50
C ASN A 159 1.71 21.03 -15.10
N GLY A 160 2.56 20.01 -15.00
CA GLY A 160 3.96 20.08 -15.44
C GLY A 160 4.92 20.65 -14.40
N GLN A 161 4.43 21.05 -13.22
CA GLN A 161 5.25 21.58 -12.13
C GLN A 161 6.11 20.48 -11.50
N MET A 162 7.39 20.76 -11.26
CA MET A 162 8.24 19.85 -10.49
C MET A 162 7.85 19.88 -9.01
N MET A 163 7.54 18.72 -8.45
CA MET A 163 7.15 18.51 -7.06
C MET A 163 8.14 17.57 -6.39
N SER A 164 8.43 17.80 -5.11
CA SER A 164 9.19 16.88 -4.27
C SER A 164 8.24 16.22 -3.27
N CYS A 165 8.17 14.89 -3.34
CA CYS A 165 7.27 14.07 -2.54
C CYS A 165 8.03 13.35 -1.43
N THR A 166 7.37 13.10 -0.30
CA THR A 166 7.90 12.35 0.85
C THR A 166 6.90 11.30 1.28
N CYS A 167 7.36 10.05 1.46
CA CYS A 167 6.51 8.97 1.93
C CYS A 167 6.25 9.08 3.44
N LEU A 168 4.97 9.11 3.84
CA LEU A 168 4.54 9.20 5.24
C LEU A 168 4.09 7.84 5.78
N GLY A 169 3.54 6.97 4.93
CA GLY A 169 3.13 5.62 5.29
C GLY A 169 1.77 5.54 5.97
N ASN A 170 1.49 6.33 7.02
CA ASN A 170 0.21 6.53 7.74
C ASN A 170 -0.84 5.38 7.71
N GLY A 171 -0.40 4.11 7.70
CA GLY A 171 -1.27 2.93 7.59
C GLY A 171 -1.88 2.63 6.22
N LYS A 172 -1.75 3.50 5.21
CA LYS A 172 -2.36 3.33 3.88
C LYS A 172 -1.44 3.68 2.69
N GLY A 173 -0.17 3.98 2.96
CA GLY A 173 0.79 4.41 1.92
C GLY A 173 0.62 5.87 1.51
N GLU A 174 0.24 6.72 2.46
CA GLU A 174 0.10 8.16 2.24
C GLU A 174 1.46 8.83 1.99
N PHE A 175 1.50 9.77 1.04
CA PHE A 175 2.66 10.61 0.77
C PHE A 175 2.23 12.06 0.58
N LYS A 176 3.14 12.99 0.88
CA LYS A 176 2.94 14.42 0.71
C LYS A 176 3.89 14.96 -0.34
N CYS A 177 3.39 15.83 -1.24
CA CYS A 177 4.20 16.51 -2.24
C CYS A 177 4.15 18.02 -2.05
N ASP A 178 5.31 18.66 -2.04
CA ASP A 178 5.49 20.11 -1.95
C ASP A 178 6.22 20.62 -3.20
N PRO A 179 6.11 21.92 -3.56
CA PRO A 179 6.88 22.50 -4.66
C PRO A 179 8.38 22.24 -4.49
N HIS A 180 9.03 21.80 -5.57
CA HIS A 180 10.45 21.43 -5.53
C HIS A 180 11.33 22.63 -5.15
N GLU A 181 12.26 22.43 -4.21
CA GLU A 181 13.04 23.53 -3.61
C GLU A 181 13.87 24.31 -4.63
N ALA A 182 14.34 23.64 -5.69
CA ALA A 182 15.20 24.24 -6.70
C ALA A 182 14.44 24.82 -7.92
N THR A 183 13.10 24.82 -7.91
CA THR A 183 12.33 25.26 -9.07
C THR A 183 11.19 26.22 -8.72
N CYS A 184 10.79 27.01 -9.70
CA CYS A 184 9.63 27.87 -9.70
C CYS A 184 8.73 27.51 -10.87
N TYR A 185 7.43 27.70 -10.72
CA TYR A 185 6.46 27.47 -11.78
C TYR A 185 5.70 28.77 -12.08
N ASP A 186 5.71 29.17 -13.34
CA ASP A 186 4.97 30.33 -13.85
C ASP A 186 4.48 30.02 -15.28
N ASP A 187 3.19 30.26 -15.51
CA ASP A 187 2.53 30.16 -16.83
C ASP A 187 2.88 28.89 -17.64
N GLY A 188 2.81 27.71 -17.00
CA GLY A 188 3.10 26.43 -17.67
C GLY A 188 4.59 26.09 -17.81
N LYS A 189 5.50 26.98 -17.39
CA LYS A 189 6.95 26.80 -17.48
C LYS A 189 7.58 26.63 -16.11
N THR A 190 8.61 25.80 -16.08
CA THR A 190 9.44 25.57 -14.88
C THR A 190 10.77 26.30 -15.04
N TYR A 191 11.14 27.06 -14.03
CA TYR A 191 12.38 27.85 -13.95
C TYR A 191 13.22 27.35 -12.78
N HIS A 192 14.54 27.31 -12.94
CA HIS A 192 15.44 26.91 -11.86
C HIS A 192 15.81 28.10 -10.97
N VAL A 193 16.23 27.84 -9.74
CA VAL A 193 16.72 28.90 -8.83
C VAL A 193 17.81 29.74 -9.50
N GLY A 194 17.64 31.06 -9.45
CA GLY A 194 18.53 32.03 -10.10
C GLY A 194 18.22 32.31 -11.58
N GLU A 195 17.35 31.51 -12.20
CA GLU A 195 16.88 31.76 -13.55
C GLU A 195 15.99 33.00 -13.59
N GLN A 196 16.12 33.76 -14.68
CA GLN A 196 15.37 34.99 -14.91
C GLN A 196 14.60 34.93 -16.22
N TRP A 197 13.37 35.45 -16.21
CA TRP A 197 12.54 35.58 -17.41
C TRP A 197 11.82 36.92 -17.46
N GLN A 198 11.30 37.26 -18.63
CA GLN A 198 10.48 38.45 -18.81
C GLN A 198 9.01 38.08 -18.82
N LYS A 199 8.20 38.90 -18.15
CA LYS A 199 6.74 38.74 -18.07
C LYS A 199 6.06 40.08 -18.26
N GLU A 200 4.99 40.08 -19.06
CA GLU A 200 4.16 41.27 -19.21
C GLU A 200 3.13 41.34 -18.08
N TYR A 201 3.03 42.50 -17.44
CA TYR A 201 2.04 42.80 -16.41
C TYR A 201 1.48 44.19 -16.65
N LEU A 202 0.18 44.28 -16.97
CA LEU A 202 -0.55 45.54 -17.23
C LEU A 202 0.19 46.48 -18.22
N GLY A 203 0.74 45.91 -19.31
CA GLY A 203 1.47 46.63 -20.36
C GLY A 203 2.92 47.01 -20.02
N ALA A 204 3.45 46.60 -18.86
CA ALA A 204 4.87 46.72 -18.51
C ALA A 204 5.56 45.36 -18.60
N ILE A 205 6.76 45.32 -19.17
CA ILE A 205 7.62 44.13 -19.17
C ILE A 205 8.47 44.17 -17.90
N CYS A 206 8.28 43.19 -17.02
CA CYS A 206 9.03 43.01 -15.78
C CYS A 206 10.03 41.87 -15.91
N SER A 207 11.11 41.93 -15.12
CA SER A 207 12.09 40.85 -15.01
C SER A 207 11.82 40.04 -13.74
N CYS A 208 11.50 38.77 -13.92
CA CYS A 208 11.19 37.82 -12.86
C CYS A 208 12.40 36.97 -12.54
N THR A 209 12.62 36.66 -11.26
CA THR A 209 13.69 35.78 -10.78
C THR A 209 13.11 34.68 -9.91
N CYS A 210 13.57 33.44 -10.12
CA CYS A 210 13.20 32.31 -9.28
C CYS A 210 14.04 32.22 -8.00
N PHE A 211 13.38 32.07 -6.85
CA PHE A 211 14.02 31.87 -5.54
C PHE A 211 13.81 30.46 -4.96
N GLY A 212 13.13 29.58 -5.69
CA GLY A 212 12.88 28.18 -5.33
C GLY A 212 11.47 27.92 -4.83
N GLY A 213 11.04 26.65 -4.77
CA GLY A 213 9.63 26.29 -4.54
C GLY A 213 9.05 26.78 -3.22
N GLN A 214 9.89 26.91 -2.19
CA GLN A 214 9.49 27.42 -0.87
C GLN A 214 9.41 28.96 -0.82
N ARG A 215 10.13 29.67 -1.69
CA ARG A 215 10.20 31.15 -1.73
C ARG A 215 9.43 31.76 -2.89
N GLY A 216 9.06 30.94 -3.88
CA GLY A 216 8.44 31.37 -5.12
C GLY A 216 9.38 32.18 -6.01
N TRP A 217 8.78 33.02 -6.83
CA TRP A 217 9.46 33.93 -7.74
C TRP A 217 8.93 35.35 -7.57
N ARG A 218 9.75 36.34 -7.92
CA ARG A 218 9.39 37.76 -7.84
C ARG A 218 9.82 38.49 -9.09
N CYS A 219 8.97 39.40 -9.56
CA CYS A 219 9.30 40.29 -10.67
C CYS A 219 9.57 41.70 -10.16
N ASP A 220 10.66 42.27 -10.64
CA ASP A 220 11.06 43.65 -10.39
C ASP A 220 11.47 44.30 -11.74
N ASN A 221 11.98 45.54 -11.74
CA ASN A 221 12.47 46.26 -12.94
C ASN A 221 11.45 46.36 -14.10
N CYS A 222 10.19 46.64 -13.79
CA CYS A 222 9.14 46.78 -14.81
C CYS A 222 9.31 48.03 -15.68
N ARG A 223 9.35 47.86 -17.01
CA ARG A 223 9.41 48.95 -17.98
C ARG A 223 8.28 48.84 -19.01
N ARG A 224 7.61 49.94 -19.33
CA ARG A 224 6.64 50.00 -20.44
C ARG A 224 7.35 50.25 -21.77
N PRO A 225 7.21 49.36 -22.76
CA PRO A 225 7.65 49.66 -24.12
C PRO A 225 6.88 50.88 -24.65
N GLY A 226 7.59 51.96 -25.01
CA GLY A 226 6.97 53.21 -25.47
C GLY A 226 6.94 54.36 -24.47
N ALA A 227 7.42 54.17 -23.23
CA ALA A 227 7.75 55.29 -22.36
C ALA A 227 9.09 55.90 -22.81
N GLU A 228 9.07 57.11 -23.36
CA GLU A 228 10.28 57.83 -23.77
C GLU A 228 11.27 57.95 -22.60
N PRO A 229 12.59 57.79 -22.84
CA PRO A 229 13.58 58.07 -21.82
C PRO A 229 13.68 59.58 -21.62
N GLY A 230 13.11 60.08 -20.53
CA GLY A 230 13.39 61.42 -20.03
C GLY A 230 14.90 61.58 -19.85
N HIS A 231 15.45 62.61 -20.51
CA HIS A 231 16.86 62.97 -20.53
C HIS A 231 17.41 63.20 -19.11
N GLU A 232 18.71 62.95 -18.98
CA GLU A 232 19.51 62.83 -17.76
C GLU A 232 19.41 64.01 -16.78
N GLY A 233 19.55 63.71 -15.49
CA GLY A 233 19.99 64.69 -14.51
C GLY A 233 19.61 64.41 -13.07
N SER A 234 20.20 63.40 -12.41
CA SER A 234 20.90 63.59 -11.13
C SER A 234 21.32 62.26 -10.48
N THR A 235 22.62 62.19 -10.25
CA THR A 235 23.34 61.34 -9.29
C THR A 235 22.63 61.23 -7.93
N GLY A 236 22.50 60.00 -7.42
CA GLY A 236 22.06 59.73 -6.05
C GLY A 236 22.09 58.24 -5.69
N HIS A 237 23.29 57.73 -5.42
CA HIS A 237 23.57 56.38 -4.91
C HIS A 237 23.19 56.28 -3.41
N TYR A 238 22.54 55.16 -3.04
CA TYR A 238 22.57 54.41 -1.77
C TYR A 238 21.94 54.92 -0.45
N ASN A 239 21.21 53.95 0.14
CA ASN A 239 21.01 53.58 1.54
C ASN A 239 19.93 54.26 2.41
N GLN A 240 18.91 53.44 2.72
CA GLN A 240 18.61 52.87 4.04
C GLN A 240 18.70 53.76 5.30
N TYR A 241 17.58 53.70 6.04
CA TYR A 241 17.37 53.98 7.48
C TYR A 241 17.27 55.44 7.96
N SER A 242 16.03 55.81 8.34
CA SER A 242 15.75 56.05 9.76
C SER A 242 14.28 55.78 10.11
N GLN A 243 14.07 54.76 10.95
CA GLN A 243 12.96 54.68 11.87
C GLN A 243 13.03 55.87 12.84
N ARG A 244 11.90 56.49 13.17
CA ARG A 244 11.51 56.82 14.56
C ARG A 244 10.12 57.43 14.60
N TYR A 245 9.16 56.62 15.01
CA TYR A 245 8.35 56.93 16.19
C TYR A 245 8.08 55.60 16.90
N HIS A 246 8.85 55.34 17.98
CA HIS A 246 8.58 54.21 18.87
C HIS A 246 7.89 54.72 20.14
N GLN A 247 6.71 54.13 20.38
CA GLN A 247 6.08 53.75 21.66
C GLN A 247 5.73 54.85 22.68
N ARG A 248 4.41 54.97 22.92
CA ARG A 248 3.68 54.59 24.16
C ARG A 248 2.31 55.29 24.13
N THR A 249 1.14 54.70 24.39
CA THR A 249 0.73 53.45 25.05
C THR A 249 -0.70 53.11 24.62
N ASN A 250 -0.97 51.81 24.46
CA ASN A 250 -2.28 51.13 24.59
C ASN A 250 -3.50 51.75 23.88
N THR A 251 -3.84 51.20 22.71
CA THR A 251 -5.23 50.81 22.37
C THR A 251 -5.27 49.94 21.12
N ASN A 252 -5.94 48.79 21.26
CA ASN A 252 -6.45 47.86 20.25
C ASN A 252 -6.81 48.48 18.88
N VAL A 253 -6.27 47.90 17.79
CA VAL A 253 -7.10 47.58 16.62
C VAL A 253 -6.67 46.21 16.09
N ASN A 254 -7.67 45.34 16.08
CA ASN A 254 -7.73 43.94 15.72
C ASN A 254 -7.46 43.73 14.21
N CYS A 255 -6.66 42.74 13.81
CA CYS A 255 -6.78 42.15 12.47
C CYS A 255 -7.35 40.73 12.58
N PRO A 256 -8.68 40.57 12.51
CA PRO A 256 -9.28 39.32 12.08
C PRO A 256 -10.20 39.53 10.87
N ILE A 257 -10.28 38.49 10.03
CA ILE A 257 -11.39 38.10 9.12
C ILE A 257 -11.49 38.93 7.81
N GLU A 258 -11.69 38.41 6.60
CA GLU A 258 -11.84 37.09 5.97
C GLU A 258 -11.79 37.34 4.44
N CYS A 259 -11.09 36.52 3.66
CA CYS A 259 -11.49 36.27 2.28
C CYS A 259 -11.99 34.82 2.24
N PHE A 260 -13.24 34.63 2.61
CA PHE A 260 -13.98 33.39 2.39
C PHE A 260 -14.17 33.18 0.89
N MET A 261 -13.91 31.94 0.46
CA MET A 261 -14.39 31.42 -0.82
C MET A 261 -15.93 31.43 -0.87
N PRO A 262 -16.55 31.59 -2.05
CA PRO A 262 -17.92 31.16 -2.27
C PRO A 262 -17.98 29.63 -2.50
N LEU A 263 -18.69 28.91 -1.62
CA LEU A 263 -19.47 27.69 -1.92
C LEU A 263 -20.66 28.13 -2.82
N ASP A 264 -21.24 27.43 -3.81
CA ASP A 264 -21.20 26.08 -4.36
C ASP A 264 -21.72 26.17 -5.81
N VAL A 265 -21.30 25.28 -6.72
CA VAL A 265 -22.24 24.53 -7.59
C VAL A 265 -21.64 23.15 -7.85
N GLN A 266 -22.18 22.15 -7.15
CA GLN A 266 -22.01 20.72 -7.41
C GLN A 266 -22.60 20.33 -8.76
N ALA A 267 -22.03 19.30 -9.39
CA ALA A 267 -22.76 18.46 -10.33
C ALA A 267 -22.62 17.01 -9.89
N ASP A 268 -23.46 16.61 -8.93
CA ASP A 268 -23.88 15.23 -8.81
C ASP A 268 -24.78 14.91 -10.02
N ARG A 269 -24.39 13.86 -10.76
CA ARG A 269 -25.30 13.15 -11.66
C ARG A 269 -25.90 12.01 -10.85
N ASP A 270 -27.20 12.04 -10.64
CA ASP A 270 -27.94 10.82 -10.37
C ASP A 270 -29.01 10.58 -11.44
N ASP A 271 -29.10 9.31 -11.79
CA ASP A 271 -29.98 8.72 -12.78
C ASP A 271 -31.42 8.74 -12.27
N SER A 272 -32.35 9.17 -13.12
CA SER A 272 -33.78 8.80 -13.03
C SER A 272 -34.51 9.20 -14.30
N ARG A 273 -34.59 8.24 -15.24
CA ARG A 273 -35.82 7.99 -15.99
C ARG A 273 -35.88 6.58 -16.55
#